data_AF-A0A7X6RRM4-F1
#
_entry.id   AF-A0A7X6RRM4-F1
#
_cell.length_a   1.000
_cell.length_b   1.000
_cell.length_c   1.000
_cell.angle_alpha   90.00
_cell.angle_beta   90.00
_cell.angle_gamma   90.00
#
_symmetry.space_group_name_H-M   'P 1'
#
loop_
_entity.id
_entity.type
_entity.pdbx_description
1 polymer ?
#
loop_
_entity_poly.entity_id
_entity_poly.type
_entity_poly.pdbx_seq_one_letter_code
_entity_poly.pdbx_strand_id
1 'polypeptide(L)' 'MRLTVFWNNMHEQFGEAYSQSVARDHVLEGLGSRTVEQALADGAAPKTVWRAVCEAFDLPASRR' A
#
# COMPACT_ATOMS: atom_id res chain seq x y z
N MET A 1 -1.82 10.65 5.37
CA MET A 1 -1.61 10.92 3.93
C MET A 1 -2.96 10.85 3.23
N ARG A 2 -3.13 11.55 2.11
CA ARG A 2 -4.31 11.37 1.24
C ARG A 2 -4.13 10.15 0.35
N LEU A 3 -5.24 9.58 -0.12
CA LEU A 3 -5.23 8.42 -1.02
C LEU A 3 -4.47 8.69 -2.33
N THR A 4 -4.58 9.89 -2.89
CA THR A 4 -3.81 10.30 -4.07
C THR A 4 -2.29 10.25 -3.84
N VAL A 5 -1.82 10.63 -2.64
CA VAL A 5 -0.40 10.58 -2.28
C VAL A 5 0.08 9.15 -2.09
N PHE A 6 -0.77 8.29 -1.51
CA PHE A 6 -0.50 6.85 -1.42
C PHE A 6 -0.28 6.24 -2.81
N TRP A 7 -1.19 6.50 -3.75
CA TRP A 7 -1.07 5.99 -5.11
C TRP A 7 0.14 6.58 -5.84
N ASN A 8 0.45 7.86 -5.64
CA ASN A 8 1.67 8.45 -6.20
C ASN A 8 2.92 7.70 -5.73
N ASN A 9 3.04 7.45 -4.41
CA ASN A 9 4.15 6.67 -3.88
C ASN A 9 4.18 5.25 -4.45
N MET A 10 3.03 4.57 -4.52
CA MET A 10 2.93 3.24 -5.12
C MET A 10 3.38 3.24 -6.59
N HIS A 11 2.97 4.24 -7.38
CA HIS A 11 3.35 4.37 -8.78
C HIS A 11 4.85 4.69 -8.92
N GLU A 12 5.42 5.50 -8.02
CA GLU A 12 6.86 5.79 -8.01
C GLU A 12 7.71 4.57 -7.61
N GLN A 13 7.19 3.67 -6.78
CA GLN A 13 7.92 2.47 -6.35
C GLN A 13 7.76 1.30 -7.31
N PHE A 14 6.54 1.05 -7.76
CA PHE A 14 6.18 -0.16 -8.49
C PHE A 14 5.84 0.13 -9.96
N GLY A 15 5.55 1.37 -10.31
CA GLY A 15 4.99 1.74 -11.61
C GLY A 15 3.46 1.70 -11.62
N GLU A 16 2.86 2.47 -12.53
CA GLU A 16 1.40 2.64 -12.61
C GLU A 16 0.66 1.32 -12.87
N ALA A 17 1.15 0.46 -13.78
CA ALA A 17 0.51 -0.81 -14.09
C ALA A 17 0.68 -1.87 -12.99
N TYR A 18 1.88 -1.96 -12.39
CA TYR A 18 2.18 -3.01 -11.41
C TYR A 18 1.62 -2.65 -10.02
N SER A 19 1.56 -1.37 -9.67
CA SER A 19 1.00 -0.91 -8.39
C SER A 19 -0.44 -1.33 -8.16
N GLN A 20 -1.28 -1.31 -9.20
CA GLN A 20 -2.67 -1.77 -9.14
C GLN A 20 -2.77 -3.29 -8.91
N SER A 21 -1.92 -4.08 -9.60
CA SER A 21 -1.86 -5.52 -9.35
C SER A 21 -1.39 -5.83 -7.93
N VAL A 22 -0.35 -5.16 -7.44
CA VAL A 22 0.11 -5.31 -6.06
C VAL A 22 -0.99 -4.94 -5.08
N ALA A 23 -1.74 -3.86 -5.33
CA ALA A 23 -2.80 -3.44 -4.42
C ALA A 23 -3.94 -4.46 -4.33
N ARG A 24 -4.20 -5.19 -5.41
CA ARG A 24 -5.26 -6.20 -5.52
C ARG A 24 -4.84 -7.59 -5.05
N ASP A 25 -3.67 -8.06 -5.49
CA ASP A 25 -3.22 -9.43 -5.31
C ASP A 25 -2.34 -9.63 -4.07
N HIS A 26 -1.75 -8.56 -3.55
CA HIS A 26 -0.81 -8.67 -2.42
C HIS A 26 -1.54 -8.54 -1.07
N VAL A 27 -1.56 -9.64 -0.33
CA VAL A 27 -2.12 -9.71 1.02
C VAL A 27 -1.07 -9.27 2.03
N LEU A 28 -1.40 -8.25 2.82
CA LEU A 28 -0.49 -7.66 3.80
C LEU A 28 -0.89 -8.11 5.21
N GLU A 29 0.03 -8.79 5.91
CA GLU A 29 -0.20 -9.21 7.30
C GLU A 29 -0.43 -8.01 8.23
N GLY A 30 0.27 -6.89 8.00
CA GLY A 30 0.08 -5.63 8.74
C GLY A 30 -1.31 -5.00 8.59
N LEU A 31 -2.15 -5.49 7.67
CA LEU A 31 -3.55 -5.08 7.50
C LEU A 31 -4.55 -6.13 8.01
N GLY A 32 -4.06 -7.15 8.71
CA GLY A 32 -4.86 -8.28 9.18
C GLY A 32 -5.12 -9.29 8.08
N SER A 33 -4.09 -9.61 7.29
CA SER A 33 -4.18 -10.53 6.14
C SER A 33 -5.20 -10.07 5.10
N ARG A 34 -5.14 -8.78 4.74
CA ARG A 34 -6.00 -8.17 3.72
C ARG A 34 -5.16 -7.49 2.65
N THR A 35 -5.72 -7.35 1.46
CA THR A 35 -5.10 -6.61 0.37
C THR A 35 -5.22 -5.10 0.61
N VAL A 36 -4.43 -4.30 -0.12
CA VAL A 36 -4.53 -2.84 -0.08
C VAL A 36 -5.93 -2.38 -0.47
N GLU A 37 -6.49 -2.93 -1.56
CA GLU A 37 -7.85 -2.61 -2.00
C GLU A 37 -8.88 -2.94 -0.91
N GLN A 38 -8.79 -4.14 -0.30
CA GLN A 38 -9.71 -4.54 0.76
C GLN A 38 -9.60 -3.65 1.99
N ALA A 39 -8.39 -3.32 2.41
CA ALA A 39 -8.17 -2.44 3.56
C ALA A 39 -8.70 -1.03 3.29
N LEU A 40 -8.47 -0.49 2.10
CA LEU A 40 -8.99 0.82 1.70
C LEU A 40 -10.53 0.82 1.62
N ALA A 41 -11.13 -0.26 1.09
CA ALA A 41 -12.58 -0.43 1.02
C ALA A 41 -13.23 -0.56 2.41
N ASP A 42 -12.52 -1.18 3.36
CA ASP A 42 -12.91 -1.28 4.78
C ASP A 42 -12.75 0.07 5.52
N GLY A 43 -12.24 1.11 4.86
CA GLY A 43 -12.03 2.43 5.46
C GLY A 43 -10.70 2.57 6.21
N ALA A 44 -9.75 1.66 6.01
CA ALA A 44 -8.43 1.78 6.61
C ALA A 44 -7.72 3.05 6.13
N ALA A 45 -7.02 3.70 7.05
CA ALA A 45 -6.29 4.92 6.73
C ALA A 45 -5.17 4.62 5.71
N PRO A 46 -5.04 5.40 4.61
CA PRO A 46 -4.00 5.17 3.60
C PRO A 46 -2.58 5.18 4.18
N LYS A 47 -2.37 5.91 5.28
CA LYS A 47 -1.09 5.93 5.99
C LYS A 47 -0.75 4.59 6.66
N THR A 48 -1.76 3.90 7.19
CA THR A 48 -1.59 2.58 7.78
C THR A 48 -1.32 1.55 6.69
N VAL A 49 -2.07 1.63 5.59
CA VAL A 49 -1.88 0.79 4.40
C VAL A 49 -0.48 0.95 3.83
N TRP A 50 -0.01 2.19 3.65
CA TRP A 50 1.35 2.45 3.19
C TRP A 50 2.42 1.87 4.10
N ARG A 51 2.27 1.98 5.43
CA ARG A 51 3.23 1.40 6.37
C ARG A 51 3.31 -0.12 6.23
N ALA A 52 2.18 -0.79 6.09
CA ALA A 52 2.14 -2.23 5.86
C ALA A 52 2.79 -2.61 4.52
N VAL A 53 2.59 -1.82 3.47
CA VAL A 53 3.31 -1.98 2.19
C VAL A 53 4.82 -1.80 2.40
N CYS A 54 5.26 -0.75 3.09
CA CYS A 54 6.68 -0.56 3.38
C CYS A 54 7.29 -1.72 4.17
N GLU A 55 6.54 -2.32 5.09
CA GLU A 55 7.01 -3.48 5.86
C GLU A 55 7.08 -4.75 5.01
N ALA A 56 6.05 -5.02 4.20
CA ALA A 56 6.01 -6.21 3.37
C ALA A 56 7.07 -6.21 2.25
N PHE A 57 7.37 -5.02 1.71
CA PHE A 57 8.33 -4.86 0.62
C PHE A 57 9.72 -4.37 1.10
N ASP A 58 9.96 -4.37 2.41
CA ASP A 58 11.20 -3.88 3.06
C ASP A 58 11.66 -2.52 2.50
N LEU A 59 10.71 -1.60 2.29
CA LEU A 59 11.00 -0.28 1.73
C LEU A 59 11.75 0.56 2.77
N PRO A 60 12.76 1.34 2.35
CA PRO A 60 13.60 2.12 3.25
C PRO A 60 12.76 3.11 4.07
N ALA A 61 13.10 3.25 5.35
CA ALA A 61 12.39 4.09 6.32
C ALA A 61 12.27 5.56 5.88
N SER A 62 13.17 6.04 5.01
CA SER A 62 13.09 7.37 4.38
C SER A 62 11.79 7.59 3.58
N ARG A 63 11.03 6.53 3.25
CA ARG A 63 9.74 6.60 2.56
C ARG A 63 8.52 6.28 3.46
N ARG A 64 8.69 6.06 4.77
CA ARG A 64 7.66 5.52 5.69
C ARG A 64 6.85 6.55 6.48
#